data_AF-A0A3M2E6J9-F1
#
_entry.id   AF-A0A3M2E6J9-F1
#
_cell.length_a   1.000
_cell.length_b   1.000
_cell.length_c   1.000
_cell.angle_alpha   90.00
_cell.angle_beta   90.00
_cell.angle_gamma   90.00
#
_symmetry.space_group_name_H-M   'P 1'
#
loop_
_entity.id
_entity.type
_entity.pdbx_description
1 polymer ?
#
loop_
_entity_poly.entity_id
_entity_poly.type
_entity_poly.pdbx_seq_one_letter_code
_entity_poly.pdbx_strand_id
1 'polypeptide(L)'
;RYGREYDLDVFNIVAVDDFNMGAMENKGLNIFNSRYVLSTPTTATDQDYDNIERIVAHEYFHNWTGNRITCRDWFQLCLKEGLTVFRDQEFSADMRSPAVKRIEDVQLLRARQFREDNGPLAHPVRPGAYAEINNFYTATVYEKGAELVRMLKTLVGEGGYRAALDLYFERHDGQACTVEDWLRVFEDATGRDLGQFARWYSQAGTPRLHLTERFEGGRLSLTFRQETPPTPGQPDKAPLHVPIAVGLLGPNGDEVLPTTVLELTEAEQTFTFDGLGARPVTSVLRGFSAPVILVEDRPAAERAFLMAHDTDPFNRWEAGRQLARATLLDMARTGGGADAAWLDAVGALVGDETLDPAFRALCLRLPAEDELAEVMAEAGEVPDPEALHAARARLQDAMAEGLGTTLSKIFEVTAPDGPYRNDAASAGRRALNHAALRLLSRTDGGDRAEALHARADNMTDELGALSALLSVGAGNQALLRFRDKWSADRLVMDKWFALQMAEAQPDGAVETARALAADPAFTWKNPNRFRALVGTFAGNHAAFHRADGAGYRFVADWLVRLDPVNPQTAARVATAFETWRRYDAGRQALARAELERIRATPGLSGDMAEMVDRMLSD
;
A
#
# COMPACT_ATOMS: atom_id res chain seq x y z
N ARG A 1 7.72 4.40 -24.56
CA ARG A 1 7.98 5.27 -23.39
C ARG A 1 9.46 5.55 -23.14
N TYR A 2 10.32 4.53 -22.93
CA TYR A 2 11.74 4.74 -22.54
C TYR A 2 12.78 4.61 -23.69
N GLY A 3 12.38 4.18 -24.90
CA GLY A 3 13.30 4.07 -26.04
C GLY A 3 14.40 3.01 -25.86
N ARG A 4 14.12 1.97 -25.08
CA ARG A 4 15.08 0.92 -24.72
C ARG A 4 14.59 -0.43 -25.23
N GLU A 5 15.27 -0.96 -26.23
CA GLU A 5 15.04 -2.30 -26.77
C GLU A 5 15.73 -3.36 -25.92
N TYR A 6 15.26 -4.60 -26.00
CA TYR A 6 16.00 -5.73 -25.44
C TYR A 6 17.33 -5.89 -26.19
N ASP A 7 18.38 -6.31 -25.49
CA ASP A 7 19.77 -6.23 -25.97
C ASP A 7 20.46 -7.58 -26.16
N LEU A 8 19.71 -8.68 -26.08
CA LEU A 8 20.18 -10.04 -26.35
C LEU A 8 19.24 -10.74 -27.33
N ASP A 9 19.67 -11.88 -27.86
CA ASP A 9 18.92 -12.66 -28.85
C ASP A 9 17.73 -13.44 -28.25
N VAL A 10 17.80 -13.78 -26.95
CA VAL A 10 16.81 -14.63 -26.26
C VAL A 10 16.55 -14.11 -24.86
N PHE A 11 15.27 -14.04 -24.49
CA PHE A 11 14.82 -13.72 -23.14
C PHE A 11 14.18 -14.96 -22.49
N ASN A 12 14.83 -15.51 -21.47
CA ASN A 12 14.33 -16.70 -20.76
C ASN A 12 13.70 -16.34 -19.42
N ILE A 13 12.61 -17.03 -19.07
CA ILE A 13 11.98 -17.00 -17.75
C ILE A 13 11.93 -18.43 -17.22
N VAL A 14 12.35 -18.64 -15.97
CA VAL A 14 12.21 -19.91 -15.24
C VAL A 14 11.30 -19.70 -14.04
N ALA A 15 10.19 -20.43 -13.98
CA ALA A 15 9.28 -20.44 -12.84
C ALA A 15 9.67 -21.54 -11.84
N VAL A 16 9.83 -21.18 -10.57
CA VAL A 16 10.15 -22.11 -9.46
C VAL A 16 9.19 -21.91 -8.27
N ASP A 17 8.79 -23.00 -7.62
CA ASP A 17 7.77 -22.95 -6.56
C ASP A 17 8.28 -22.43 -5.20
N ASP A 18 9.54 -22.74 -4.88
CA ASP A 18 10.17 -22.39 -3.60
C ASP A 18 11.15 -21.23 -3.81
N PHE A 19 10.64 -20.00 -3.75
CA PHE A 19 11.43 -18.77 -3.92
C PHE A 19 11.07 -17.71 -2.86
N ASN A 20 12.06 -17.22 -2.13
CA ASN A 20 11.87 -16.23 -1.06
C ASN A 20 11.40 -14.86 -1.57
N MET A 21 11.97 -14.44 -2.70
CA MET A 21 11.65 -13.17 -3.34
C MET A 21 10.51 -13.34 -4.35
N GLY A 22 10.12 -12.25 -5.00
CA GLY A 22 9.12 -12.29 -6.06
C GLY A 22 9.68 -12.88 -7.34
N ALA A 23 10.69 -12.21 -7.88
CA ALA A 23 11.46 -12.66 -9.03
C ALA A 23 12.88 -12.08 -8.94
N MET A 24 13.71 -12.36 -9.93
CA MET A 24 15.10 -11.91 -10.01
C MET A 24 15.50 -11.66 -11.46
N GLU A 25 16.18 -10.55 -11.71
CA GLU A 25 16.50 -9.97 -13.02
C GLU A 25 17.75 -10.54 -13.69
N ASN A 26 18.14 -11.79 -13.41
CA ASN A 26 19.39 -12.36 -13.94
C ASN A 26 19.46 -12.19 -15.46
N LYS A 27 20.51 -11.53 -15.97
CA LYS A 27 20.61 -11.08 -17.36
C LYS A 27 20.35 -12.22 -18.37
N GLY A 28 19.21 -12.15 -19.06
CA GLY A 28 18.78 -13.13 -20.07
C GLY A 28 18.17 -14.43 -19.54
N LEU A 29 18.06 -14.59 -18.23
CA LEU A 29 17.50 -15.77 -17.56
C LEU A 29 16.83 -15.40 -16.24
N ASN A 30 15.74 -14.66 -16.31
CA ASN A 30 15.05 -14.24 -15.09
C ASN A 30 14.43 -15.45 -14.36
N ILE A 31 14.53 -15.47 -13.03
CA ILE A 31 13.99 -16.55 -12.19
C ILE A 31 12.81 -15.98 -11.40
N PHE A 32 11.65 -16.60 -11.50
CA PHE A 32 10.40 -16.13 -10.89
C PHE A 32 9.86 -17.15 -9.90
N ASN A 33 9.28 -16.68 -8.81
CA ASN A 33 8.33 -17.49 -8.04
C ASN A 33 7.14 -17.85 -8.95
N SER A 34 6.73 -19.12 -8.99
CA SER A 34 5.69 -19.62 -9.90
C SER A 34 4.35 -18.89 -9.77
N ARG A 35 4.06 -18.34 -8.58
CA ARG A 35 2.94 -17.42 -8.30
C ARG A 35 2.86 -16.24 -9.28
N TYR A 36 3.99 -15.77 -9.80
CA TYR A 36 4.09 -14.60 -10.67
C TYR A 36 4.29 -14.96 -12.15
N VAL A 37 3.99 -16.20 -12.53
CA VAL A 37 4.05 -16.66 -13.94
C VAL A 37 2.85 -17.52 -14.31
N LEU A 38 2.50 -18.51 -13.47
CA LEU A 38 1.48 -19.49 -13.78
C LEU A 38 0.08 -18.91 -13.54
N SER A 39 -0.72 -18.80 -14.60
CA SER A 39 -2.08 -18.28 -14.50
C SER A 39 -3.03 -18.91 -15.52
N THR A 40 -4.19 -19.34 -15.04
CA THR A 40 -5.39 -19.58 -15.85
C THR A 40 -6.56 -18.80 -15.25
N PRO A 41 -7.63 -18.50 -16.01
CA PRO A 41 -8.82 -17.87 -15.46
C PRO A 41 -9.39 -18.58 -14.22
N THR A 42 -9.24 -19.90 -14.17
CA THR A 42 -9.74 -20.75 -13.08
C THR A 42 -8.82 -20.84 -11.87
N THR A 43 -7.57 -20.39 -11.95
CA THR A 43 -6.57 -20.51 -10.85
C THR A 43 -6.01 -19.17 -10.38
N ALA A 44 -6.06 -18.13 -11.22
CA ALA A 44 -5.54 -16.80 -10.96
C ALA A 44 -6.66 -15.77 -10.93
N THR A 45 -6.63 -14.91 -9.92
CA THR A 45 -7.52 -13.74 -9.78
C THR A 45 -7.03 -12.59 -10.65
N ASP A 46 -7.86 -11.57 -10.85
CA ASP A 46 -7.48 -10.32 -11.50
C ASP A 46 -6.26 -9.66 -10.84
N GLN A 47 -6.19 -9.74 -9.51
CA GLN A 47 -5.05 -9.24 -8.75
C GLN A 47 -3.78 -10.07 -9.00
N ASP A 48 -3.90 -11.38 -9.27
CA ASP A 48 -2.76 -12.19 -9.68
C ASP A 48 -2.29 -11.80 -11.07
N TYR A 49 -3.21 -11.62 -12.03
CA TYR A 49 -2.87 -11.14 -13.38
C TYR A 49 -2.17 -9.79 -13.36
N ASP A 50 -2.66 -8.84 -12.56
CA ASP A 50 -2.01 -7.53 -12.35
C ASP A 50 -0.61 -7.68 -11.73
N ASN A 51 -0.46 -8.53 -10.71
CA ASN A 51 0.85 -8.80 -10.11
C ASN A 51 1.82 -9.47 -11.09
N ILE A 52 1.37 -10.42 -11.90
CA ILE A 52 2.15 -11.08 -12.94
C ILE A 52 2.63 -10.04 -13.96
N GLU A 53 1.71 -9.25 -14.50
CA GLU A 53 2.00 -8.19 -15.47
C GLU A 53 3.03 -7.20 -14.92
N ARG A 54 2.81 -6.70 -13.71
CA ARG A 54 3.72 -5.75 -13.04
C ARG A 54 5.10 -6.35 -12.79
N ILE A 55 5.19 -7.55 -12.23
CA ILE A 55 6.48 -8.16 -11.85
C ILE A 55 7.25 -8.62 -13.09
N VAL A 56 6.60 -9.19 -14.10
CA VAL A 56 7.26 -9.50 -15.37
C VAL A 56 7.83 -8.24 -16.02
N ALA A 57 7.07 -7.14 -16.02
CA ALA A 57 7.53 -5.86 -16.52
C ALA A 57 8.70 -5.30 -15.68
N HIS A 58 8.61 -5.37 -14.35
CA HIS A 58 9.67 -4.95 -13.43
C HIS A 58 11.01 -5.63 -13.75
N GLU A 59 11.03 -6.97 -13.81
CA GLU A 59 12.25 -7.71 -14.09
C GLU A 59 12.76 -7.49 -15.53
N TYR A 60 11.85 -7.25 -16.49
CA TYR A 60 12.24 -6.86 -17.85
C TYR A 60 12.86 -5.46 -17.88
N PHE A 61 12.35 -4.50 -17.09
CA PHE A 61 12.85 -3.14 -17.04
C PHE A 61 14.23 -3.03 -16.41
N HIS A 62 14.54 -3.90 -15.44
CA HIS A 62 15.89 -4.07 -14.90
C HIS A 62 16.94 -4.41 -15.97
N ASN A 63 16.55 -4.95 -17.12
CA ASN A 63 17.47 -5.15 -18.25
C ASN A 63 18.32 -3.91 -18.57
N TRP A 64 17.74 -2.72 -18.40
CA TRP A 64 18.43 -1.45 -18.52
C TRP A 64 18.77 -0.80 -17.17
N THR A 65 17.79 -0.68 -16.27
CA THR A 65 17.96 0.01 -14.97
C THR A 65 18.25 -0.99 -13.86
N GLY A 66 19.43 -1.61 -13.90
CA GLY A 66 19.86 -2.64 -12.95
C GLY A 66 20.95 -3.53 -13.54
N ASN A 67 20.81 -3.90 -14.81
CA ASN A 67 21.75 -4.77 -15.52
C ASN A 67 22.75 -3.99 -16.39
N ARG A 68 22.26 -3.26 -17.40
CA ARG A 68 23.15 -2.46 -18.29
C ARG A 68 23.80 -1.29 -17.55
N ILE A 69 23.05 -0.67 -16.64
CA ILE A 69 23.57 0.28 -15.67
C ILE A 69 23.26 -0.28 -14.30
N THR A 70 24.29 -0.70 -13.57
CA THR A 70 24.16 -1.41 -12.30
C THR A 70 24.57 -0.55 -11.11
N CYS A 71 24.47 -1.08 -9.89
CA CYS A 71 24.84 -0.38 -8.67
C CYS A 71 26.35 -0.52 -8.41
N ARG A 72 27.07 0.59 -8.15
CA ARG A 72 28.50 0.55 -7.76
C ARG A 72 28.74 -0.27 -6.50
N ASP A 73 27.84 -0.15 -5.54
CA ASP A 73 27.82 -0.84 -4.27
C ASP A 73 26.36 -1.00 -3.81
N TRP A 74 26.12 -1.88 -2.82
CA TRP A 74 24.77 -2.20 -2.36
C TRP A 74 24.05 -1.05 -1.65
N PHE A 75 24.74 0.00 -1.21
CA PHE A 75 24.06 1.20 -0.70
C PHE A 75 23.30 1.91 -1.83
N GLN A 76 23.73 1.75 -3.08
CA GLN A 76 23.04 2.30 -4.25
C GLN A 76 21.84 1.47 -4.69
N LEU A 77 21.35 0.50 -3.90
CA LEU A 77 20.22 -0.36 -4.28
C LEU A 77 18.99 0.44 -4.72
N CYS A 78 18.72 1.57 -4.06
CA CYS A 78 17.62 2.46 -4.41
C CYS A 78 17.71 3.07 -5.82
N LEU A 79 18.90 3.13 -6.42
CA LEU A 79 19.06 3.60 -7.79
C LEU A 79 18.39 2.64 -8.77
N LYS A 80 18.69 1.33 -8.68
CA LYS A 80 18.08 0.34 -9.57
C LYS A 80 16.63 0.07 -9.17
N GLU A 81 16.36 -0.05 -7.88
CA GLU A 81 15.03 -0.46 -7.39
C GLU A 81 14.02 0.67 -7.47
N GLY A 82 14.33 1.86 -6.93
CA GLY A 82 13.42 2.99 -6.99
C GLY A 82 13.07 3.38 -8.43
N LEU A 83 14.05 3.40 -9.33
CA LEU A 83 13.80 3.68 -10.74
C LEU A 83 12.99 2.57 -11.43
N THR A 84 13.25 1.30 -11.12
CA THR A 84 12.54 0.19 -11.77
C THR A 84 11.13 0.01 -11.23
N VAL A 85 10.91 0.20 -9.93
CA VAL A 85 9.57 0.30 -9.33
C VAL A 85 8.79 1.44 -9.96
N PHE A 86 9.38 2.64 -10.07
CA PHE A 86 8.73 3.75 -10.76
C PHE A 86 8.32 3.37 -12.20
N ARG A 87 9.19 2.68 -12.93
CA ARG A 87 8.90 2.22 -14.30
C ARG A 87 7.77 1.17 -14.34
N ASP A 88 7.72 0.24 -13.40
CA ASP A 88 6.62 -0.74 -13.32
C ASP A 88 5.29 -0.09 -12.95
N GLN A 89 5.31 0.90 -12.04
CA GLN A 89 4.11 1.66 -11.66
C GLN A 89 3.56 2.44 -12.86
N GLU A 90 4.43 3.14 -13.60
CA GLU A 90 4.04 3.87 -14.81
C GLU A 90 3.53 2.93 -15.92
N PHE A 91 4.10 1.72 -16.03
CA PHE A 91 3.60 0.70 -16.95
C PHE A 91 2.21 0.18 -16.56
N SER A 92 2.02 -0.22 -15.30
CA SER A 92 0.71 -0.66 -14.80
C SER A 92 -0.35 0.44 -14.94
N ALA A 93 0.03 1.71 -14.71
CA ALA A 93 -0.85 2.85 -14.94
C ALA A 93 -1.27 2.97 -16.41
N ASP A 94 -0.33 2.87 -17.36
CA ASP A 94 -0.61 2.93 -18.81
C ASP A 94 -1.47 1.75 -19.29
N MET A 95 -1.29 0.56 -18.72
CA MET A 95 -2.01 -0.66 -19.11
C MET A 95 -3.40 -0.79 -18.48
N ARG A 96 -3.62 -0.12 -17.34
CA ARG A 96 -4.85 -0.25 -16.54
C ARG A 96 -5.51 1.10 -16.28
N SER A 97 -5.57 1.51 -15.01
CA SER A 97 -6.21 2.75 -14.58
C SER A 97 -5.19 3.59 -13.80
N PRO A 98 -4.70 4.72 -14.36
CA PRO A 98 -3.68 5.54 -13.72
C PRO A 98 -4.08 6.02 -12.32
N ALA A 99 -5.33 6.45 -12.15
CA ALA A 99 -5.83 6.95 -10.87
C ALA A 99 -5.86 5.85 -9.80
N VAL A 100 -6.40 4.67 -10.16
CA VAL A 100 -6.47 3.50 -9.28
C VAL A 100 -5.07 3.06 -8.87
N LYS A 101 -4.16 2.90 -9.85
CA LYS A 101 -2.78 2.51 -9.60
C LYS A 101 -2.09 3.50 -8.66
N ARG A 102 -2.25 4.80 -8.88
CA ARG A 102 -1.65 5.82 -8.01
C ARG A 102 -2.18 5.72 -6.59
N ILE A 103 -3.49 5.55 -6.41
CA ILE A 103 -4.10 5.38 -5.09
C ILE A 103 -3.52 4.14 -4.38
N GLU A 104 -3.42 3.01 -5.09
CA GLU A 104 -2.90 1.77 -4.52
C GLU A 104 -1.41 1.86 -4.13
N ASP A 105 -0.59 2.53 -4.95
CA ASP A 105 0.83 2.78 -4.63
C ASP A 105 0.98 3.63 -3.37
N VAL A 106 0.17 4.70 -3.24
CA VAL A 106 0.19 5.56 -2.06
C VAL A 106 -0.33 4.84 -0.82
N GLN A 107 -1.36 3.99 -0.96
CA GLN A 107 -1.85 3.15 0.13
C GLN A 107 -0.76 2.19 0.61
N LEU A 108 -0.06 1.54 -0.32
CA LEU A 108 1.04 0.63 0.02
C LEU A 108 2.18 1.37 0.73
N LEU A 109 2.56 2.54 0.21
CA LEU A 109 3.58 3.41 0.81
C LEU A 109 3.17 3.79 2.25
N ARG A 110 1.96 4.29 2.47
CA ARG A 110 1.49 4.66 3.82
C ARG A 110 1.43 3.46 4.76
N ALA A 111 0.89 2.33 4.29
CA ALA A 111 0.70 1.15 5.14
C ALA A 111 2.00 0.44 5.54
N ARG A 112 3.07 0.54 4.73
CA ARG A 112 4.34 -0.14 4.98
C ARG A 112 5.49 0.82 5.18
N GLN A 113 5.70 1.71 4.22
CA GLN A 113 6.87 2.57 4.19
C GLN A 113 6.83 3.64 5.28
N PHE A 114 5.71 4.34 5.48
CA PHE A 114 5.61 5.34 6.55
C PHE A 114 5.78 4.72 7.94
N ARG A 115 5.19 3.53 8.14
CA ARG A 115 5.35 2.76 9.37
C ARG A 115 6.82 2.40 9.63
N GLU A 116 7.54 1.94 8.60
CA GLU A 116 8.97 1.63 8.68
C GLU A 116 9.80 2.89 8.98
N ASP A 117 9.54 3.99 8.27
CA ASP A 117 10.29 5.26 8.41
C ASP A 117 10.06 5.98 9.74
N ASN A 118 8.89 5.79 10.35
CA ASN A 118 8.54 6.33 11.66
C ASN A 118 8.84 5.34 12.80
N GLY A 119 9.31 4.14 12.48
CA GLY A 119 9.55 3.05 13.41
C GLY A 119 11.03 2.86 13.77
N PRO A 120 11.33 1.82 14.58
CA PRO A 120 12.72 1.46 14.93
C PRO A 120 13.54 0.98 13.72
N LEU A 121 12.86 0.59 12.64
CA LEU A 121 13.47 0.12 11.41
C LEU A 121 13.80 1.24 10.41
N ALA A 122 13.56 2.51 10.76
CA ALA A 122 13.82 3.65 9.90
C ALA A 122 15.26 3.70 9.37
N HIS A 123 15.40 3.98 8.08
CA HIS A 123 16.67 4.20 7.41
C HIS A 123 16.45 5.09 6.17
N PRO A 124 17.44 5.84 5.70
CA PRO A 124 17.28 6.59 4.45
C PRO A 124 17.19 5.65 3.24
N VAL A 125 16.66 6.16 2.11
CA VAL A 125 16.51 5.40 0.86
C VAL A 125 17.87 4.87 0.36
N ARG A 126 18.97 5.61 0.62
CA ARG A 126 20.34 5.08 0.55
C ARG A 126 20.88 4.87 1.98
N PRO A 127 20.88 3.62 2.50
CA PRO A 127 21.33 3.32 3.85
C PRO A 127 22.77 3.79 4.12
N GLY A 128 23.07 4.15 5.36
CA GLY A 128 24.42 4.53 5.79
C GLY A 128 25.29 3.34 6.24
N ALA A 129 24.67 2.24 6.66
CA ALA A 129 25.31 1.01 7.12
C ALA A 129 24.30 -0.16 7.03
N TYR A 130 24.79 -1.40 6.97
CA TYR A 130 23.99 -2.62 7.09
C TYR A 130 24.78 -3.72 7.78
N ALA A 131 24.09 -4.63 8.50
CA ALA A 131 24.67 -5.89 8.97
C ALA A 131 24.36 -7.01 7.95
N GLU A 132 23.08 -7.19 7.60
CA GLU A 132 22.64 -8.11 6.56
C GLU A 132 22.00 -7.37 5.38
N ILE A 133 22.51 -7.54 4.16
CA ILE A 133 21.99 -6.81 2.99
C ILE A 133 20.54 -7.19 2.64
N ASN A 134 20.14 -8.43 2.94
CA ASN A 134 18.79 -8.91 2.69
C ASN A 134 17.72 -8.11 3.46
N ASN A 135 18.12 -7.50 4.58
CA ASN A 135 17.25 -6.67 5.40
C ASN A 135 16.98 -5.28 4.78
N PHE A 136 17.67 -4.91 3.70
CA PHE A 136 17.46 -3.64 2.97
C PHE A 136 16.60 -3.78 1.71
N TYR A 137 16.01 -4.95 1.49
CA TYR A 137 14.92 -5.14 0.53
C TYR A 137 13.59 -4.66 1.13
N THR A 138 13.50 -3.35 1.37
CA THR A 138 12.46 -2.70 2.16
C THR A 138 11.55 -1.80 1.34
N ALA A 139 10.39 -1.44 1.91
CA ALA A 139 9.48 -0.48 1.29
C ALA A 139 10.16 0.91 1.14
N THR A 140 11.10 1.26 2.02
CA THR A 140 11.84 2.52 1.91
C THR A 140 12.79 2.54 0.71
N VAL A 141 13.51 1.46 0.41
CA VAL A 141 14.40 1.42 -0.77
C VAL A 141 13.60 1.38 -2.09
N TYR A 142 12.51 0.62 -2.11
CA TYR A 142 11.70 0.37 -3.31
C TYR A 142 10.66 1.47 -3.54
N GLU A 143 9.69 1.60 -2.64
CA GLU A 143 8.51 2.44 -2.84
C GLU A 143 8.83 3.92 -2.61
N LYS A 144 9.49 4.28 -1.50
CA LYS A 144 9.95 5.68 -1.31
C LYS A 144 11.02 6.05 -2.34
N GLY A 145 11.86 5.10 -2.76
CA GLY A 145 12.77 5.28 -3.89
C GLY A 145 12.06 5.66 -5.20
N ALA A 146 10.96 4.99 -5.52
CA ALA A 146 10.11 5.32 -6.66
C ALA A 146 9.47 6.72 -6.52
N GLU A 147 9.05 7.09 -5.32
CA GLU A 147 8.54 8.44 -5.05
C GLU A 147 9.60 9.52 -5.24
N LEU A 148 10.88 9.26 -4.94
CA LEU A 148 11.96 10.20 -5.25
C LEU A 148 12.13 10.39 -6.77
N VAL A 149 12.06 9.31 -7.55
CA VAL A 149 12.10 9.38 -9.02
C VAL A 149 10.88 10.14 -9.56
N ARG A 150 9.70 9.89 -8.99
CA ARG A 150 8.47 10.61 -9.32
C ARG A 150 8.58 12.10 -8.99
N MET A 151 9.16 12.47 -7.84
CA MET A 151 9.40 13.87 -7.49
C MET A 151 10.37 14.56 -8.45
N LEU A 152 11.46 13.89 -8.86
CA LEU A 152 12.36 14.41 -9.89
C LEU A 152 11.59 14.71 -11.18
N LYS A 153 10.79 13.75 -11.66
CA LYS A 153 9.93 13.94 -12.84
C LYS A 153 8.94 15.10 -12.66
N THR A 154 8.34 15.25 -11.48
CA THR A 154 7.44 16.37 -11.15
C THR A 154 8.16 17.72 -11.22
N LEU A 155 9.40 17.80 -10.71
CA LEU A 155 10.20 19.03 -10.70
C LEU A 155 10.66 19.45 -12.10
N VAL A 156 11.10 18.49 -12.93
CA VAL A 156 11.66 18.80 -14.26
C VAL A 156 10.66 18.67 -15.42
N GLY A 157 9.47 18.15 -15.14
CA GLY A 157 8.44 17.85 -16.14
C GLY A 157 8.80 16.67 -17.06
N GLU A 158 7.84 16.25 -17.88
CA GLU A 158 8.00 15.08 -18.78
C GLU A 158 9.19 15.24 -19.74
N GLY A 159 9.37 16.43 -20.32
CA GLY A 159 10.46 16.72 -21.25
C GLY A 159 11.84 16.69 -20.59
N GLY A 160 11.98 17.30 -19.41
CA GLY A 160 13.23 17.28 -18.65
C GLY A 160 13.57 15.87 -18.16
N TYR A 161 12.57 15.12 -17.70
CA TYR A 161 12.74 13.72 -17.29
C TYR A 161 13.19 12.85 -18.45
N ARG A 162 12.59 13.02 -19.63
CA ARG A 162 12.98 12.30 -20.83
C ARG A 162 14.43 12.61 -21.24
N ALA A 163 14.82 13.88 -21.24
CA ALA A 163 16.20 14.29 -21.56
C ALA A 163 17.22 13.72 -20.57
N ALA A 164 16.92 13.76 -19.27
CA ALA A 164 17.77 13.19 -18.23
C ALA A 164 17.94 11.66 -18.38
N LEU A 165 16.86 10.94 -18.71
CA LEU A 165 16.93 9.50 -18.97
C LEU A 165 17.76 9.15 -20.20
N ASP A 166 17.58 9.88 -21.31
CA ASP A 166 18.38 9.64 -22.51
C ASP A 166 19.86 9.87 -22.24
N LEU A 167 20.19 10.93 -21.48
CA LEU A 167 21.55 11.20 -21.03
C LEU A 167 22.08 10.12 -20.06
N TYR A 168 21.24 9.62 -19.15
CA TYR A 168 21.61 8.52 -18.25
C TYR A 168 22.02 7.28 -19.03
N PHE A 169 21.20 6.87 -20.00
CA PHE A 169 21.50 5.71 -20.84
C PHE A 169 22.71 5.94 -21.74
N GLU A 170 22.88 7.13 -22.32
CA GLU A 170 24.06 7.44 -23.16
C GLU A 170 25.36 7.41 -22.36
N ARG A 171 25.35 7.98 -21.15
CA ARG A 171 26.57 8.23 -20.37
C ARG A 171 27.04 7.01 -19.58
N HIS A 172 26.10 6.24 -19.05
CA HIS A 172 26.38 5.25 -18.01
C HIS A 172 26.14 3.80 -18.43
N ASP A 173 25.76 3.56 -19.68
CA ASP A 173 25.67 2.21 -20.22
C ASP A 173 26.99 1.43 -20.06
N GLY A 174 26.91 0.24 -19.47
CA GLY A 174 28.05 -0.61 -19.12
C GLY A 174 28.78 -0.23 -17.83
N GLN A 175 28.23 0.69 -17.03
CA GLN A 175 28.84 1.15 -15.78
C GLN A 175 28.07 0.71 -14.53
N ALA A 176 28.77 0.73 -13.40
CA ALA A 176 28.19 0.62 -12.07
C ALA A 176 28.16 2.02 -11.43
N CYS A 177 26.96 2.56 -11.23
CA CYS A 177 26.71 3.97 -10.92
C CYS A 177 26.25 4.22 -9.48
N THR A 178 26.22 5.51 -9.11
CA THR A 178 25.70 5.99 -7.83
C THR A 178 24.50 6.92 -8.00
N VAL A 179 23.87 7.25 -6.87
CA VAL A 179 22.84 8.31 -6.82
C VAL A 179 23.39 9.66 -7.32
N GLU A 180 24.65 9.98 -7.05
CA GLU A 180 25.27 11.21 -7.55
C GLU A 180 25.36 11.24 -9.09
N ASP A 181 25.68 10.11 -9.73
CA ASP A 181 25.65 9.99 -11.20
C ASP A 181 24.23 10.21 -11.73
N TRP A 182 23.24 9.63 -11.06
CA TRP A 182 21.83 9.79 -11.38
C TRP A 182 21.34 11.23 -11.23
N LEU A 183 21.69 11.94 -10.17
CA LEU A 183 21.31 13.34 -10.03
C LEU A 183 22.03 14.23 -11.04
N ARG A 184 23.33 13.96 -11.30
CA ARG A 184 24.14 14.72 -12.25
C ARG A 184 23.53 14.75 -13.66
N VAL A 185 22.93 13.65 -14.13
CA VAL A 185 22.29 13.65 -15.45
C VAL A 185 21.03 14.51 -15.52
N PHE A 186 20.30 14.70 -14.41
CA PHE A 186 19.21 15.67 -14.36
C PHE A 186 19.74 17.10 -14.36
N GLU A 187 20.76 17.38 -13.56
CA GLU A 187 21.39 18.71 -13.51
C GLU A 187 21.93 19.10 -14.89
N ASP A 188 22.63 18.20 -15.57
CA ASP A 188 23.22 18.46 -16.89
C ASP A 188 22.16 18.58 -18.00
N ALA A 189 21.08 17.80 -17.94
CA ALA A 189 20.02 17.83 -18.96
C ALA A 189 19.07 19.03 -18.81
N THR A 190 18.92 19.56 -17.59
CA THR A 190 17.89 20.57 -17.27
C THR A 190 18.46 21.90 -16.78
N GLY A 191 19.73 21.95 -16.41
CA GLY A 191 20.38 23.11 -15.77
C GLY A 191 19.92 23.37 -14.34
N ARG A 192 19.12 22.48 -13.75
CA ARG A 192 18.54 22.64 -12.42
C ARG A 192 19.49 22.16 -11.34
N ASP A 193 19.66 22.94 -10.27
CA ASP A 193 20.42 22.52 -9.08
C ASP A 193 19.60 21.50 -8.26
N LEU A 194 20.18 20.33 -8.01
CA LEU A 194 19.58 19.27 -7.20
C LEU A 194 20.37 19.02 -5.91
N GLY A 195 21.30 19.90 -5.54
CA GLY A 195 22.10 19.79 -4.33
C GLY A 195 21.26 19.69 -3.05
N GLN A 196 20.16 20.44 -2.94
CA GLN A 196 19.23 20.28 -1.82
C GLN A 196 18.37 19.02 -1.95
N PHE A 197 17.93 18.67 -3.16
CA PHE A 197 17.12 17.48 -3.40
C PHE A 197 17.86 16.19 -3.00
N ALA A 198 19.19 16.15 -3.17
CA ALA A 198 20.03 15.02 -2.77
C ALA A 198 19.85 14.60 -1.30
N ARG A 199 19.39 15.49 -0.42
CA ARG A 199 19.09 15.17 1.00
C ARG A 199 18.05 14.07 1.16
N TRP A 200 17.12 13.92 0.22
CA TRP A 200 16.13 12.84 0.23
C TRP A 200 16.74 11.43 0.24
N TYR A 201 17.96 11.28 -0.30
CA TYR A 201 18.65 10.00 -0.32
C TYR A 201 19.37 9.69 0.99
N SER A 202 19.64 10.69 1.85
CA SER A 202 20.40 10.52 3.09
C SER A 202 19.60 10.73 4.37
N GLN A 203 18.43 11.36 4.31
CA GLN A 203 17.58 11.63 5.47
C GLN A 203 16.44 10.61 5.59
N ALA A 204 16.41 9.87 6.69
CA ALA A 204 15.34 8.94 7.03
C ALA A 204 14.12 9.68 7.61
N GLY A 205 12.98 8.99 7.69
CA GLY A 205 11.75 9.49 8.29
C GLY A 205 10.81 10.15 7.31
N THR A 206 9.55 10.25 7.73
CA THR A 206 8.47 10.84 6.94
C THR A 206 8.30 12.33 7.30
N PRO A 207 8.48 13.28 6.37
CA PRO A 207 8.25 14.69 6.65
C PRO A 207 6.77 14.98 6.92
N ARG A 208 6.51 15.87 7.87
CA ARG A 208 5.21 16.48 8.14
C ARG A 208 5.16 17.85 7.47
N LEU A 209 4.13 18.05 6.65
CA LEU A 209 3.87 19.28 5.92
C LEU A 209 2.64 19.96 6.53
N HIS A 210 2.86 21.00 7.32
CA HIS A 210 1.80 21.79 7.94
C HIS A 210 1.32 22.87 6.98
N LEU A 211 0.02 22.97 6.78
CA LEU A 211 -0.61 23.99 5.94
C LEU A 211 -1.43 24.97 6.78
N THR A 212 -1.22 26.26 6.57
CA THR A 212 -2.10 27.34 7.04
C THR A 212 -2.57 28.18 5.85
N GLU A 213 -3.87 28.46 5.81
CA GLU A 213 -4.49 29.22 4.72
C GLU A 213 -5.02 30.58 5.20
N ARG A 214 -4.84 31.62 4.38
CA ARG A 214 -5.43 32.94 4.61
C ARG A 214 -6.00 33.50 3.31
N PHE A 215 -7.26 33.91 3.32
CA PHE A 215 -7.91 34.55 2.18
C PHE A 215 -8.40 35.95 2.54
N GLU A 216 -7.82 36.98 1.92
CA GLU A 216 -8.16 38.39 2.16
C GLU A 216 -8.03 39.21 0.89
N GLY A 217 -9.02 40.07 0.62
CA GLY A 217 -8.95 41.02 -0.51
C GLY A 217 -8.78 40.37 -1.89
N GLY A 218 -9.29 39.15 -2.08
CA GLY A 218 -9.12 38.40 -3.34
C GLY A 218 -7.76 37.72 -3.50
N ARG A 219 -6.95 37.68 -2.43
CA ARG A 219 -5.66 36.97 -2.37
C ARG A 219 -5.76 35.78 -1.43
N LEU A 220 -5.41 34.59 -1.91
CA LEU A 220 -5.15 33.40 -1.11
C LEU A 220 -3.66 33.32 -0.80
N SER A 221 -3.31 33.10 0.46
CA SER A 221 -1.93 32.82 0.92
C SER A 221 -1.90 31.44 1.54
N LEU A 222 -1.04 30.57 1.03
CA LEU A 222 -0.77 29.24 1.55
C LEU A 222 0.61 29.25 2.21
N THR A 223 0.65 29.15 3.53
CA THR A 223 1.90 29.00 4.28
C THR A 223 2.12 27.52 4.57
N PHE A 224 3.22 26.99 4.05
CA PHE A 224 3.65 25.63 4.30
C PHE A 224 4.85 25.63 5.24
N ARG A 225 4.79 24.79 6.28
CA ARG A 225 5.93 24.50 7.17
C ARG A 225 6.26 23.02 7.12
N GLN A 226 7.52 22.69 6.86
CA GLN A 226 8.00 21.31 6.86
C GLN A 226 8.84 21.00 8.10
N GLU A 227 8.67 19.80 8.64
CA GLU A 227 9.53 19.24 9.66
C GLU A 227 9.62 17.72 9.49
N THR A 228 10.76 17.12 9.80
CA THR A 228 10.88 15.66 9.89
C THR A 228 11.19 15.32 11.34
N PRO A 229 10.43 14.43 12.01
CA PRO A 229 10.77 13.99 13.35
C PRO A 229 12.15 13.30 13.39
N PRO A 230 12.86 13.34 14.54
CA PRO A 230 14.06 12.54 14.76
C PRO A 230 13.80 11.05 14.50
N THR A 231 14.79 10.36 13.95
CA THR A 231 14.76 8.89 13.77
C THR A 231 16.01 8.26 14.40
N PRO A 232 16.02 6.94 14.66
CA PRO A 232 17.23 6.26 15.14
C PRO A 232 18.48 6.62 14.31
N GLY A 233 19.54 7.03 14.98
CA GLY A 233 20.81 7.44 14.35
C GLY A 233 20.80 8.79 13.62
N GLN A 234 19.66 9.50 13.54
CA GLN A 234 19.54 10.81 12.91
C GLN A 234 18.67 11.75 13.77
N PRO A 235 19.24 12.34 14.85
CA PRO A 235 18.51 13.25 15.72
C PRO A 235 18.21 14.60 15.07
N ASP A 236 19.11 15.06 14.19
CA ASP A 236 19.01 16.33 13.48
C ASP A 236 18.45 16.11 12.07
N LYS A 237 17.48 16.94 11.66
CA LYS A 237 16.82 16.88 10.37
C LYS A 237 16.84 18.24 9.68
N ALA A 238 17.16 18.26 8.39
CA ALA A 238 17.20 19.46 7.58
C ALA A 238 15.93 19.59 6.70
N PRO A 239 15.53 20.82 6.31
CA PRO A 239 14.50 21.03 5.29
C PRO A 239 14.87 20.35 3.97
N LEU A 240 13.91 19.67 3.39
CA LEU A 240 13.99 18.98 2.11
C LEU A 240 13.50 19.90 0.98
N HIS A 241 13.75 19.50 -0.26
CA HIS A 241 13.14 20.13 -1.44
C HIS A 241 11.86 19.37 -1.79
N VAL A 242 10.70 19.92 -1.42
CA VAL A 242 9.39 19.25 -1.51
C VAL A 242 8.57 19.87 -2.66
N PRO A 243 8.29 19.14 -3.75
CA PRO A 243 7.31 19.56 -4.75
C PRO A 243 5.87 19.38 -4.24
N ILE A 244 5.10 20.45 -4.22
CA ILE A 244 3.71 20.48 -3.74
C ILE A 244 2.80 20.83 -4.92
N ALA A 245 2.12 19.84 -5.48
CA ALA A 245 1.14 20.06 -6.53
C ALA A 245 -0.17 20.59 -5.93
N VAL A 246 -0.60 21.78 -6.36
CA VAL A 246 -1.79 22.48 -5.86
C VAL A 246 -2.72 22.85 -7.00
N GLY A 247 -4.03 22.62 -6.83
CA GLY A 247 -5.08 23.23 -7.64
C GLY A 247 -6.07 24.00 -6.76
N LEU A 248 -6.85 24.88 -7.37
CA LEU A 248 -7.87 25.67 -6.67
C LEU A 248 -9.23 25.47 -7.33
N LEU A 249 -10.25 25.21 -6.52
CA LEU A 249 -11.64 25.06 -6.97
C LEU A 249 -12.48 26.24 -6.47
N GLY A 250 -13.26 26.83 -7.36
CA GLY A 250 -14.24 27.85 -7.01
C GLY A 250 -15.40 27.25 -6.19
N PRO A 251 -16.21 28.07 -5.50
CA PRO A 251 -17.33 27.56 -4.68
C PRO A 251 -18.38 26.74 -5.42
N ASN A 252 -18.41 26.81 -6.75
CA ASN A 252 -19.29 26.05 -7.63
C ASN A 252 -18.69 24.70 -8.09
N GLY A 253 -17.45 24.39 -7.70
CA GLY A 253 -16.74 23.18 -8.11
C GLY A 253 -15.88 23.34 -9.37
N ASP A 254 -15.92 24.50 -10.04
CA ASP A 254 -15.09 24.72 -11.22
C ASP A 254 -13.62 24.89 -10.82
N GLU A 255 -12.71 24.31 -11.60
CA GLU A 255 -11.27 24.52 -11.43
C GLU A 255 -10.90 25.95 -11.85
N VAL A 256 -10.53 26.78 -10.88
CA VAL A 256 -10.11 28.18 -11.11
C VAL A 256 -8.60 28.33 -11.25
N LEU A 257 -7.84 27.35 -10.73
CA LEU A 257 -6.42 27.20 -10.98
C LEU A 257 -6.11 25.73 -11.30
N PRO A 258 -5.61 25.41 -12.50
CA PRO A 258 -5.15 24.07 -12.81
C PRO A 258 -3.92 23.72 -11.96
N THR A 259 -3.62 22.42 -11.86
CA THR A 259 -2.51 21.93 -11.05
C THR A 259 -1.20 22.68 -11.36
N THR A 260 -0.67 23.32 -10.32
CA THR A 260 0.59 24.06 -10.33
C THR A 260 1.51 23.47 -9.26
N VAL A 261 2.80 23.29 -9.57
CA VAL A 261 3.77 22.76 -8.61
C VAL A 261 4.46 23.91 -7.89
N LEU A 262 4.30 23.96 -6.57
CA LEU A 262 5.05 24.82 -5.67
C LEU A 262 6.28 24.08 -5.15
N GLU A 263 7.33 24.81 -4.79
CA GLU A 263 8.58 24.22 -4.33
C GLU A 263 8.94 24.73 -2.94
N LEU A 264 8.69 23.89 -1.94
CA LEU A 264 9.08 24.19 -0.57
C LEU A 264 10.52 23.74 -0.35
N THR A 265 11.42 24.69 -0.11
CA THR A 265 12.86 24.50 0.10
C THR A 265 13.32 24.99 1.47
N GLU A 266 12.57 25.90 2.09
CA GLU A 266 12.85 26.36 3.45
C GLU A 266 12.01 25.60 4.48
N ALA A 267 12.29 25.81 5.76
CA ALA A 267 11.49 25.26 6.85
C ALA A 267 10.05 25.78 6.80
N GLU A 268 9.84 27.01 6.35
CA GLU A 268 8.54 27.65 6.18
C GLU A 268 8.56 28.60 4.97
N GLN A 269 7.58 28.52 4.07
CA GLN A 269 7.42 29.45 2.95
C GLN A 269 5.93 29.74 2.68
N THR A 270 5.64 30.95 2.21
CA THR A 270 4.29 31.37 1.82
C THR A 270 4.19 31.58 0.32
N PHE A 271 3.16 31.00 -0.29
CA PHE A 271 2.82 31.17 -1.71
C PHE A 271 1.48 31.89 -1.85
N THR A 272 1.37 32.83 -2.78
CA THR A 272 0.17 33.67 -2.91
C THR A 272 -0.46 33.57 -4.29
N PHE A 273 -1.79 33.54 -4.32
CA PHE A 273 -2.62 33.52 -5.52
C PHE A 273 -3.58 34.71 -5.50
N ASP A 274 -3.46 35.59 -6.49
CA ASP A 274 -4.20 36.85 -6.60
C ASP A 274 -5.38 36.75 -7.58
N GLY A 275 -6.29 37.73 -7.50
CA GLY A 275 -7.37 37.90 -8.49
C GLY A 275 -8.55 36.94 -8.32
N LEU A 276 -8.71 36.35 -7.14
CA LEU A 276 -9.76 35.38 -6.85
C LEU A 276 -11.05 36.10 -6.43
N GLY A 277 -12.15 35.88 -7.15
CA GLY A 277 -13.45 36.52 -6.89
C GLY A 277 -14.17 36.03 -5.63
N ALA A 278 -13.80 34.85 -5.13
CA ALA A 278 -14.31 34.25 -3.89
C ALA A 278 -13.22 33.37 -3.28
N ARG A 279 -13.39 32.96 -2.01
CA ARG A 279 -12.47 32.02 -1.35
C ARG A 279 -12.56 30.67 -2.07
N PRO A 280 -11.48 30.16 -2.68
CA PRO A 280 -11.49 28.84 -3.29
C PRO A 280 -11.32 27.74 -2.22
N VAL A 281 -11.63 26.51 -2.59
CA VAL A 281 -11.20 25.31 -1.86
C VAL A 281 -9.88 24.84 -2.46
N THR A 282 -8.89 24.60 -1.61
CA THR A 282 -7.54 24.16 -2.03
C THR A 282 -7.51 22.65 -2.24
N SER A 283 -6.89 22.20 -3.31
CA SER A 283 -6.56 20.79 -3.54
C SER A 283 -5.05 20.65 -3.52
N VAL A 284 -4.51 20.18 -2.39
CA VAL A 284 -3.07 20.21 -2.07
C VAL A 284 -2.49 18.79 -2.12
N LEU A 285 -1.21 18.67 -2.50
CA LEU A 285 -0.53 17.39 -2.77
C LEU A 285 -1.26 16.52 -3.80
N ARG A 286 -1.79 17.13 -4.87
CA ARG A 286 -2.45 16.41 -5.97
C ARG A 286 -1.59 15.28 -6.51
N GLY A 287 -2.22 14.13 -6.76
CA GLY A 287 -1.51 12.91 -7.15
C GLY A 287 -0.44 12.45 -6.14
N PHE A 288 -0.53 12.90 -4.88
CA PHE A 288 0.47 12.68 -3.83
C PHE A 288 1.88 13.12 -4.27
N SER A 289 2.04 14.41 -4.58
CA SER A 289 3.24 14.93 -5.25
C SER A 289 4.56 14.75 -4.50
N ALA A 290 4.51 14.46 -3.20
CA ALA A 290 5.67 14.13 -2.37
C ALA A 290 5.27 13.13 -1.25
N PRO A 291 6.19 12.25 -0.81
CA PRO A 291 5.95 11.26 0.25
C PRO A 291 6.00 11.92 1.64
N VAL A 292 4.98 12.72 1.94
CA VAL A 292 4.85 13.50 3.19
C VAL A 292 3.49 13.28 3.85
N ILE A 293 3.39 13.57 5.15
CA ILE A 293 2.14 13.62 5.90
C ILE A 293 1.65 15.06 5.88
N LEU A 294 0.52 15.33 5.21
CA LEU A 294 -0.14 16.63 5.26
C LEU A 294 -0.86 16.81 6.60
N VAL A 295 -0.53 17.89 7.30
CA VAL A 295 -1.14 18.30 8.56
C VAL A 295 -1.92 19.58 8.31
N GLU A 296 -3.24 19.50 8.40
CA GLU A 296 -4.15 20.63 8.19
C GLU A 296 -5.40 20.49 9.05
N ASP A 297 -5.94 21.62 9.49
CA ASP A 297 -7.26 21.69 10.13
C ASP A 297 -8.34 22.02 9.10
N ARG A 298 -8.61 21.03 8.24
CA ARG A 298 -9.65 21.15 7.20
C ARG A 298 -11.02 20.79 7.78
N PRO A 299 -12.08 21.59 7.57
CA PRO A 299 -13.44 21.22 7.96
C PRO A 299 -13.98 20.01 7.17
N ALA A 300 -14.87 19.23 7.79
CA ALA A 300 -15.54 18.11 7.12
C ALA A 300 -16.30 18.53 5.85
N ALA A 301 -16.92 19.71 5.86
CA ALA A 301 -17.62 20.26 4.70
C ALA A 301 -16.70 20.50 3.49
N GLU A 302 -15.47 20.97 3.71
CA GLU A 302 -14.50 21.16 2.62
C GLU A 302 -13.95 19.82 2.10
N ARG A 303 -13.80 18.81 2.95
CA ARG A 303 -13.48 17.44 2.49
C ARG A 303 -14.62 16.85 1.66
N ALA A 304 -15.86 17.02 2.09
CA ALA A 304 -17.03 16.56 1.32
C ALA A 304 -17.11 17.29 -0.04
N PHE A 305 -16.79 18.58 -0.07
CA PHE A 305 -16.68 19.34 -1.30
C PHE A 305 -15.61 18.77 -2.25
N LEU A 306 -14.39 18.49 -1.76
CA LEU A 306 -13.34 17.87 -2.58
C LEU A 306 -13.74 16.48 -3.09
N MET A 307 -14.36 15.66 -2.23
CA MET A 307 -14.86 14.34 -2.63
C MET A 307 -15.91 14.43 -3.75
N ALA A 308 -16.71 15.49 -3.79
CA ALA A 308 -17.73 15.70 -4.81
C ALA A 308 -17.17 16.33 -6.09
N HIS A 309 -16.22 17.27 -5.98
CA HIS A 309 -15.88 18.20 -7.06
C HIS A 309 -14.41 18.23 -7.49
N ASP A 310 -13.47 17.64 -6.74
CA ASP A 310 -12.06 17.74 -7.10
C ASP A 310 -11.79 17.08 -8.47
N THR A 311 -11.06 17.81 -9.31
CA THR A 311 -10.62 17.37 -10.64
C THR A 311 -9.46 16.38 -10.55
N ASP A 312 -8.72 16.36 -9.43
CA ASP A 312 -7.70 15.33 -9.17
C ASP A 312 -8.35 14.07 -8.55
N PRO A 313 -8.35 12.92 -9.25
CA PRO A 313 -9.02 11.73 -8.75
C PRO A 313 -8.38 11.17 -7.47
N PHE A 314 -7.07 11.38 -7.28
CA PHE A 314 -6.40 10.98 -6.04
C PHE A 314 -6.94 11.78 -4.85
N ASN A 315 -6.99 13.12 -4.93
CA ASN A 315 -7.51 13.96 -3.85
C ASN A 315 -9.02 13.81 -3.65
N ARG A 316 -9.77 13.52 -4.72
CA ARG A 316 -11.20 13.15 -4.61
C ARG A 316 -11.37 11.90 -3.74
N TRP A 317 -10.57 10.87 -3.97
CA TRP A 317 -10.55 9.65 -3.16
C TRP A 317 -10.02 9.91 -1.74
N GLU A 318 -8.92 10.65 -1.60
CA GLU A 318 -8.29 10.97 -0.31
C GLU A 318 -9.26 11.71 0.62
N ALA A 319 -10.02 12.68 0.10
CA ALA A 319 -11.00 13.42 0.87
C ALA A 319 -12.10 12.51 1.43
N GLY A 320 -12.61 11.58 0.61
CA GLY A 320 -13.57 10.56 1.04
C GLY A 320 -12.98 9.60 2.09
N ARG A 321 -11.73 9.19 1.92
CA ARG A 321 -11.00 8.37 2.91
C ARG A 321 -10.82 9.10 4.24
N GLN A 322 -10.42 10.37 4.22
CA GLN A 322 -10.21 11.15 5.43
C GLN A 322 -11.52 11.33 6.22
N LEU A 323 -12.64 11.52 5.54
CA LEU A 323 -13.96 11.53 6.18
C LEU A 323 -14.28 10.16 6.82
N ALA A 324 -14.10 9.07 6.07
CA ALA A 324 -14.32 7.71 6.59
C ALA A 324 -13.45 7.41 7.82
N ARG A 325 -12.19 7.86 7.80
CA ARG A 325 -11.26 7.75 8.92
C ARG A 325 -11.74 8.53 10.14
N ALA A 326 -12.17 9.78 9.96
CA ALA A 326 -12.70 10.59 11.06
C ALA A 326 -13.95 9.94 11.69
N THR A 327 -14.86 9.43 10.85
CA THR A 327 -16.05 8.68 11.31
C THR A 327 -15.66 7.44 12.10
N LEU A 328 -14.73 6.62 11.59
CA LEU A 328 -14.29 5.40 12.27
C LEU A 328 -13.63 5.68 13.63
N LEU A 329 -12.79 6.71 13.70
CA LEU A 329 -12.15 7.11 14.96
C LEU A 329 -13.18 7.60 15.98
N ASP A 330 -14.16 8.40 15.56
CA ASP A 330 -15.25 8.82 16.45
C ASP A 330 -16.08 7.62 16.93
N MET A 331 -16.48 6.73 16.02
CA MET A 331 -17.22 5.51 16.35
C MET A 331 -16.46 4.57 17.28
N ALA A 332 -15.13 4.48 17.15
CA ALA A 332 -14.29 3.70 18.05
C ALA A 332 -14.20 4.32 19.45
N ARG A 333 -14.15 5.66 19.55
CA ARG A 333 -14.10 6.39 20.83
C ARG A 333 -15.43 6.40 21.57
N THR A 334 -16.54 6.57 20.85
CA THR A 334 -17.86 6.84 21.46
C THR A 334 -18.79 5.63 21.44
N GLY A 335 -18.53 4.64 20.58
CA GLY A 335 -19.49 3.58 20.28
C GLY A 335 -20.67 4.04 19.43
N GLY A 336 -20.62 5.26 18.88
CA GLY A 336 -21.68 5.86 18.07
C GLY A 336 -21.89 5.21 16.69
N GLY A 337 -22.81 5.79 15.93
CA GLY A 337 -23.17 5.37 14.58
C GLY A 337 -22.48 6.18 13.48
N ALA A 338 -22.66 5.76 12.24
CA ALA A 338 -22.15 6.47 11.07
C ALA A 338 -22.87 7.81 10.85
N ASP A 339 -22.15 8.79 10.32
CA ASP A 339 -22.74 10.06 9.87
C ASP A 339 -23.53 9.84 8.58
N ALA A 340 -24.82 10.21 8.59
CA ALA A 340 -25.70 10.11 7.43
C ALA A 340 -25.20 10.95 6.24
N ALA A 341 -24.63 12.13 6.50
CA ALA A 341 -24.12 12.98 5.43
C ALA A 341 -22.92 12.34 4.71
N TRP A 342 -22.08 11.61 5.44
CA TRP A 342 -20.99 10.84 4.85
C TRP A 342 -21.52 9.65 4.03
N LEU A 343 -22.50 8.90 4.55
CA LEU A 343 -23.13 7.80 3.81
C LEU A 343 -23.74 8.29 2.49
N ASP A 344 -24.49 9.40 2.51
CA ASP A 344 -25.09 10.00 1.31
C ASP A 344 -24.02 10.40 0.28
N ALA A 345 -22.91 11.01 0.74
CA ALA A 345 -21.80 11.41 -0.12
C ALA A 345 -21.10 10.21 -0.77
N VAL A 346 -20.83 9.15 0.00
CA VAL A 346 -20.27 7.90 -0.54
C VAL A 346 -21.24 7.26 -1.52
N GLY A 347 -22.53 7.21 -1.17
CA GLY A 347 -23.59 6.69 -2.03
C GLY A 347 -23.68 7.41 -3.38
N ALA A 348 -23.60 8.75 -3.37
CA ALA A 348 -23.59 9.56 -4.58
C ALA A 348 -22.35 9.29 -5.44
N LEU A 349 -21.15 9.24 -4.84
CA LEU A 349 -19.91 8.98 -5.56
C LEU A 349 -19.91 7.59 -6.19
N VAL A 350 -20.26 6.55 -5.43
CA VAL A 350 -20.21 5.17 -5.94
C VAL A 350 -21.38 4.87 -6.88
N GLY A 351 -22.46 5.64 -6.81
CA GLY A 351 -23.58 5.60 -7.74
C GLY A 351 -23.33 6.31 -9.08
N ASP A 352 -22.29 7.14 -9.18
CA ASP A 352 -21.94 7.86 -10.41
C ASP A 352 -21.37 6.92 -11.47
N GLU A 353 -22.18 6.60 -12.47
CA GLU A 353 -21.81 5.69 -13.57
C GLU A 353 -20.83 6.31 -14.59
N THR A 354 -20.52 7.61 -14.47
CA THR A 354 -19.51 8.26 -15.32
C THR A 354 -18.08 7.97 -14.86
N LEU A 355 -17.91 7.50 -13.62
CA LEU A 355 -16.62 7.17 -13.05
C LEU A 355 -16.20 5.73 -13.37
N ASP A 356 -14.88 5.53 -13.48
CA ASP A 356 -14.26 4.21 -13.63
C ASP A 356 -14.76 3.25 -12.52
N PRO A 357 -15.32 2.07 -12.88
CA PRO A 357 -15.71 1.05 -11.93
C PRO A 357 -14.63 0.67 -10.91
N ALA A 358 -13.36 0.58 -11.33
CA ALA A 358 -12.27 0.26 -10.42
C ALA A 358 -12.05 1.38 -9.37
N PHE A 359 -12.18 2.64 -9.78
CA PHE A 359 -12.12 3.78 -8.87
C PHE A 359 -13.29 3.78 -7.88
N ARG A 360 -14.51 3.52 -8.35
CA ARG A 360 -15.71 3.40 -7.49
C ARG A 360 -15.54 2.27 -6.47
N ALA A 361 -14.95 1.15 -6.87
CA ALA A 361 -14.65 0.03 -5.97
C ALA A 361 -13.63 0.42 -4.88
N LEU A 362 -12.61 1.21 -5.23
CA LEU A 362 -11.65 1.76 -4.25
C LEU A 362 -12.32 2.67 -3.22
N CYS A 363 -13.29 3.49 -3.65
CA CYS A 363 -14.00 4.40 -2.75
C CYS A 363 -14.91 3.70 -1.74
N LEU A 364 -15.28 2.42 -1.97
CA LEU A 364 -15.98 1.59 -0.99
C LEU A 364 -15.04 0.97 0.07
N ARG A 365 -13.72 1.04 -0.11
CA ARG A 365 -12.75 0.46 0.83
C ARG A 365 -12.55 1.38 2.02
N LEU A 366 -12.89 0.90 3.22
CA LEU A 366 -12.63 1.60 4.47
C LEU A 366 -11.12 1.61 4.83
N PRO A 367 -10.66 2.61 5.59
CA PRO A 367 -9.33 2.59 6.24
C PRO A 367 -9.04 1.29 7.00
N ALA A 368 -7.77 0.90 7.02
CA ALA A 368 -7.32 -0.30 7.75
C ALA A 368 -7.20 0.00 9.25
N GLU A 369 -7.41 -1.01 10.09
CA GLU A 369 -7.38 -0.83 11.56
C GLU A 369 -6.03 -0.33 12.08
N ASP A 370 -4.92 -0.79 11.50
CA ASP A 370 -3.58 -0.31 11.88
C ASP A 370 -3.37 1.18 11.53
N GLU A 371 -3.92 1.68 10.41
CA GLU A 371 -3.88 3.11 10.07
C GLU A 371 -4.65 3.94 11.11
N LEU A 372 -5.80 3.44 11.56
CA LEU A 372 -6.58 4.11 12.62
C LEU A 372 -5.79 4.11 13.94
N ALA A 373 -5.16 3.00 14.28
CA ALA A 373 -4.33 2.87 15.47
C ALA A 373 -3.12 3.81 15.43
N GLU A 374 -2.47 3.95 14.28
CA GLU A 374 -1.38 4.91 14.08
C GLU A 374 -1.84 6.34 14.33
N VAL A 375 -2.98 6.75 13.74
CA VAL A 375 -3.51 8.11 13.92
C VAL A 375 -3.89 8.41 15.37
N MET A 376 -4.44 7.43 16.10
CA MET A 376 -4.69 7.57 17.55
C MET A 376 -3.38 7.73 18.33
N ALA A 377 -2.39 6.88 18.06
CA ALA A 377 -1.09 6.94 18.73
C ALA A 377 -0.37 8.27 18.48
N GLU A 378 -0.40 8.81 17.25
CA GLU A 378 0.15 10.13 16.94
C GLU A 378 -0.57 11.28 17.65
N ALA A 379 -1.87 11.12 17.93
CA ALA A 379 -2.65 12.06 18.73
C ALA A 379 -2.41 11.92 20.25
N GLY A 380 -1.55 10.98 20.68
CA GLY A 380 -1.27 10.70 22.10
C GLY A 380 -2.35 9.85 22.78
N GLU A 381 -3.23 9.21 22.00
CA GLU A 381 -4.24 8.28 22.48
C GLU A 381 -3.71 6.83 22.43
N VAL A 382 -4.13 5.99 23.37
CA VAL A 382 -3.81 4.55 23.33
C VAL A 382 -4.84 3.85 22.46
N PRO A 383 -4.46 3.23 21.33
CA PRO A 383 -5.41 2.53 20.46
C PRO A 383 -5.94 1.25 21.11
N ASP A 384 -7.23 1.00 20.92
CA ASP A 384 -7.87 -0.26 21.27
C ASP A 384 -8.19 -1.06 19.99
N PRO A 385 -7.44 -2.15 19.70
CA PRO A 385 -7.66 -2.97 18.51
C PRO A 385 -9.08 -3.54 18.40
N GLU A 386 -9.71 -3.90 19.51
CA GLU A 386 -11.06 -4.49 19.52
C GLU A 386 -12.12 -3.43 19.22
N ALA A 387 -11.98 -2.24 19.80
CA ALA A 387 -12.87 -1.11 19.52
C ALA A 387 -12.78 -0.64 18.05
N LEU A 388 -11.56 -0.60 17.48
CA LEU A 388 -11.33 -0.26 16.08
C LEU A 388 -11.97 -1.28 15.13
N HIS A 389 -11.80 -2.57 15.41
CA HIS A 389 -12.43 -3.65 14.65
C HIS A 389 -13.96 -3.54 14.70
N ALA A 390 -14.52 -3.36 15.89
CA ALA A 390 -15.96 -3.23 16.08
C ALA A 390 -16.53 -1.97 15.39
N ALA A 391 -15.83 -0.84 15.43
CA ALA A 391 -16.23 0.38 14.72
C ALA A 391 -16.26 0.17 13.20
N ARG A 392 -15.25 -0.52 12.65
CA ARG A 392 -15.17 -0.86 11.23
C ARG A 392 -16.30 -1.79 10.80
N ALA A 393 -16.62 -2.81 11.60
CA ALA A 393 -17.76 -3.69 11.36
C ALA A 393 -19.10 -2.93 11.36
N ARG A 394 -19.33 -2.08 12.38
CA ARG A 394 -20.55 -1.24 12.46
C ARG A 394 -20.69 -0.28 11.28
N LEU A 395 -19.58 0.31 10.80
CA LEU A 395 -19.64 1.18 9.64
C LEU A 395 -19.98 0.41 8.37
N GLN A 396 -19.48 -0.82 8.22
CA GLN A 396 -19.87 -1.70 7.11
C GLN A 396 -21.35 -2.09 7.17
N ASP A 397 -21.91 -2.32 8.37
CA ASP A 397 -23.35 -2.53 8.55
C ASP A 397 -24.16 -1.31 8.12
N ALA A 398 -23.77 -0.12 8.59
CA ALA A 398 -24.43 1.13 8.23
C ALA A 398 -24.36 1.43 6.72
N MET A 399 -23.23 1.12 6.07
CA MET A 399 -23.10 1.21 4.61
C MET A 399 -24.00 0.20 3.90
N ALA A 400 -24.08 -1.04 4.36
CA ALA A 400 -24.89 -2.08 3.76
C ALA A 400 -26.40 -1.74 3.83
N GLU A 401 -26.85 -1.21 4.96
CA GLU A 401 -28.24 -0.76 5.17
C GLU A 401 -28.54 0.52 4.39
N GLY A 402 -27.73 1.57 4.58
CA GLY A 402 -27.98 2.89 4.01
C GLY A 402 -27.82 2.96 2.49
N LEU A 403 -26.95 2.14 1.92
CA LEU A 403 -26.67 2.14 0.47
C LEU A 403 -27.35 0.98 -0.27
N GLY A 404 -28.22 0.18 0.37
CA GLY A 404 -28.74 -1.08 -0.17
C GLY A 404 -29.30 -1.00 -1.60
N THR A 405 -30.06 0.06 -1.92
CA THR A 405 -30.60 0.29 -3.28
C THR A 405 -29.48 0.55 -4.29
N THR A 406 -28.55 1.44 -3.97
CA THR A 406 -27.40 1.76 -4.83
C THR A 406 -26.49 0.54 -5.02
N LEU A 407 -26.19 -0.18 -3.95
CA LEU A 407 -25.39 -1.41 -3.98
C LEU A 407 -26.05 -2.50 -4.82
N SER A 408 -27.37 -2.68 -4.70
CA SER A 408 -28.10 -3.65 -5.52
C SER A 408 -28.04 -3.30 -7.00
N LYS A 409 -28.27 -2.03 -7.35
CA LYS A 409 -28.11 -1.54 -8.73
C LYS A 409 -26.70 -1.77 -9.26
N ILE A 410 -25.68 -1.45 -8.45
CA ILE A 410 -24.28 -1.68 -8.80
C ILE A 410 -24.05 -3.17 -9.08
N PHE A 411 -24.46 -4.05 -8.17
CA PHE A 411 -24.28 -5.49 -8.30
C PHE A 411 -24.94 -6.05 -9.57
N GLU A 412 -26.13 -5.57 -9.92
CA GLU A 412 -26.84 -5.99 -11.13
C GLU A 412 -26.15 -5.47 -12.41
N VAL A 413 -25.81 -4.18 -12.47
CA VAL A 413 -25.22 -3.54 -13.67
C VAL A 413 -23.78 -3.99 -13.91
N THR A 414 -23.05 -4.38 -12.85
CA THR A 414 -21.66 -4.86 -12.95
C THR A 414 -21.53 -6.37 -13.06
N ALA A 415 -22.66 -7.10 -13.10
CA ALA A 415 -22.65 -8.55 -13.25
C ALA A 415 -21.83 -8.97 -14.49
N PRO A 416 -21.18 -10.16 -14.45
CA PRO A 416 -20.46 -10.70 -15.59
C PRO A 416 -21.34 -10.74 -16.84
N ASP A 417 -20.83 -10.22 -17.95
CA ASP A 417 -21.50 -10.24 -19.25
C ASP A 417 -20.57 -10.94 -20.26
N GLY A 418 -20.81 -12.25 -20.45
CA GLY A 418 -19.99 -13.11 -21.30
C GLY A 418 -18.80 -13.77 -20.58
N PRO A 419 -17.85 -14.36 -21.35
CA PRO A 419 -16.72 -15.12 -20.79
C PRO A 419 -15.73 -14.22 -20.06
N TYR A 420 -15.03 -14.78 -19.07
CA TYR A 420 -13.97 -14.09 -18.34
C TYR A 420 -12.93 -13.43 -19.26
N ARG A 421 -12.55 -12.20 -18.92
CA ARG A 421 -11.46 -11.43 -19.51
C ARG A 421 -10.71 -10.70 -18.41
N ASN A 422 -9.37 -10.68 -18.49
CA ASN A 422 -8.48 -10.06 -17.51
C ASN A 422 -8.09 -8.61 -17.89
N ASP A 423 -8.75 -8.00 -18.87
CA ASP A 423 -8.55 -6.60 -19.23
C ASP A 423 -9.03 -5.64 -18.11
N ALA A 424 -8.51 -4.42 -18.11
CA ALA A 424 -8.74 -3.44 -17.06
C ALA A 424 -10.22 -3.09 -16.85
N ALA A 425 -11.01 -2.97 -17.93
CA ALA A 425 -12.43 -2.64 -17.84
C ALA A 425 -13.23 -3.78 -17.20
N SER A 426 -12.99 -5.02 -17.64
CA SER A 426 -13.62 -6.21 -17.08
C SER A 426 -13.25 -6.42 -15.60
N ALA A 427 -11.97 -6.25 -15.26
CA ALA A 427 -11.48 -6.35 -13.87
C ALA A 427 -12.08 -5.26 -12.97
N GLY A 428 -12.17 -4.01 -13.45
CA GLY A 428 -12.80 -2.92 -12.70
C GLY A 428 -14.28 -3.17 -12.42
N ARG A 429 -15.04 -3.71 -13.40
CA ARG A 429 -16.44 -4.11 -13.19
C ARG A 429 -16.57 -5.21 -12.13
N ARG A 430 -15.75 -6.26 -12.19
CA ARG A 430 -15.75 -7.33 -11.17
C ARG A 430 -15.37 -6.80 -9.79
N ALA A 431 -14.35 -5.95 -9.68
CA ALA A 431 -13.95 -5.33 -8.42
C ALA A 431 -15.10 -4.55 -7.76
N LEU A 432 -15.84 -3.76 -8.57
CA LEU A 432 -17.02 -3.03 -8.08
C LEU A 432 -18.17 -3.97 -7.72
N ASN A 433 -18.40 -5.02 -8.52
CA ASN A 433 -19.40 -6.05 -8.23
C ASN A 433 -19.15 -6.71 -6.87
N HIS A 434 -17.90 -7.13 -6.61
CA HIS A 434 -17.52 -7.82 -5.38
C HIS A 434 -17.52 -6.88 -4.17
N ALA A 435 -17.14 -5.62 -4.35
CA ALA A 435 -17.25 -4.61 -3.29
C ALA A 435 -18.72 -4.42 -2.85
N ALA A 436 -19.64 -4.35 -3.82
CA ALA A 436 -21.07 -4.30 -3.52
C ALA A 436 -21.59 -5.60 -2.91
N LEU A 437 -21.19 -6.76 -3.45
CA LEU A 437 -21.57 -8.08 -2.95
C LEU A 437 -21.18 -8.27 -1.48
N ARG A 438 -19.98 -7.85 -1.09
CA ARG A 438 -19.50 -7.96 0.29
C ARG A 438 -20.40 -7.21 1.27
N LEU A 439 -20.83 -5.98 0.92
CA LEU A 439 -21.73 -5.20 1.75
C LEU A 439 -23.15 -5.80 1.74
N LEU A 440 -23.68 -6.17 0.57
CA LEU A 440 -25.00 -6.80 0.44
C LEU A 440 -25.11 -8.12 1.23
N SER A 441 -24.01 -8.88 1.32
CA SER A 441 -23.98 -10.12 2.09
C SER A 441 -24.31 -9.92 3.57
N ARG A 442 -24.06 -8.72 4.11
CA ARG A 442 -24.37 -8.37 5.50
C ARG A 442 -25.87 -8.24 5.77
N THR A 443 -26.67 -7.95 4.73
CA THR A 443 -28.13 -7.78 4.85
C THR A 443 -28.93 -8.95 4.29
N ASP A 444 -28.38 -9.70 3.33
CA ASP A 444 -29.03 -10.90 2.76
C ASP A 444 -28.48 -12.23 3.29
N GLY A 445 -27.56 -12.21 4.26
CA GLY A 445 -26.97 -13.41 4.85
C GLY A 445 -26.04 -14.18 3.92
N GLY A 446 -25.65 -13.62 2.78
CA GLY A 446 -24.75 -14.24 1.81
C GLY A 446 -25.47 -14.96 0.67
N ASP A 447 -26.79 -14.81 0.50
CA ASP A 447 -27.57 -15.47 -0.55
C ASP A 447 -27.02 -15.17 -1.96
N ARG A 448 -26.74 -13.88 -2.25
CA ARG A 448 -26.13 -13.47 -3.52
C ARG A 448 -24.71 -14.02 -3.69
N ALA A 449 -23.97 -14.14 -2.59
CA ALA A 449 -22.59 -14.62 -2.61
C ALA A 449 -22.55 -16.13 -2.88
N GLU A 450 -23.42 -16.92 -2.26
CA GLU A 450 -23.53 -18.36 -2.56
C GLU A 450 -23.94 -18.58 -4.03
N ALA A 451 -24.88 -17.77 -4.55
CA ALA A 451 -25.28 -17.83 -5.95
C ALA A 451 -24.14 -17.50 -6.91
N LEU A 452 -23.30 -16.49 -6.60
CA LEU A 452 -22.11 -16.17 -7.39
C LEU A 452 -21.06 -17.29 -7.29
N HIS A 453 -20.78 -17.79 -6.09
CA HIS A 453 -19.81 -18.86 -5.89
C HIS A 453 -20.20 -20.11 -6.68
N ALA A 454 -21.48 -20.51 -6.66
CA ALA A 454 -21.95 -21.71 -7.33
C ALA A 454 -21.80 -21.67 -8.86
N ARG A 455 -21.82 -20.47 -9.46
CA ARG A 455 -21.73 -20.27 -10.92
C ARG A 455 -20.39 -19.71 -11.39
N ALA A 456 -19.48 -19.38 -10.49
CA ALA A 456 -18.21 -18.73 -10.83
C ALA A 456 -17.41 -19.59 -11.82
N ASP A 457 -17.03 -18.99 -12.94
CA ASP A 457 -16.22 -19.62 -14.00
C ASP A 457 -14.75 -19.18 -13.97
N ASN A 458 -14.40 -18.30 -13.03
CA ASN A 458 -13.08 -17.74 -12.82
C ASN A 458 -12.78 -17.60 -11.32
N MET A 459 -11.49 -17.55 -10.98
CA MET A 459 -11.01 -17.53 -9.60
C MET A 459 -11.31 -16.20 -8.89
N THR A 460 -11.41 -15.08 -9.62
CA THR A 460 -11.77 -13.78 -9.03
C THR A 460 -13.18 -13.83 -8.45
N ASP A 461 -14.16 -14.31 -9.22
CA ASP A 461 -15.54 -14.45 -8.76
C ASP A 461 -15.67 -15.53 -7.66
N GLU A 462 -14.99 -16.66 -7.81
CA GLU A 462 -15.02 -17.76 -6.81
C GLU A 462 -14.50 -17.29 -5.45
N LEU A 463 -13.35 -16.62 -5.40
CA LEU A 463 -12.79 -16.10 -4.15
C LEU A 463 -13.51 -14.85 -3.64
N GLY A 464 -13.97 -13.96 -4.52
CA GLY A 464 -14.75 -12.78 -4.12
C GLY A 464 -16.05 -13.17 -3.42
N ALA A 465 -16.75 -14.17 -3.97
CA ALA A 465 -17.95 -14.74 -3.37
C ALA A 465 -17.65 -15.49 -2.06
N LEU A 466 -16.59 -16.31 -2.04
CA LEU A 466 -16.17 -17.02 -0.82
C LEU A 466 -15.78 -16.06 0.31
N SER A 467 -15.06 -14.98 -0.01
CA SER A 467 -14.72 -13.90 0.92
C SER A 467 -15.98 -13.27 1.52
N ALA A 468 -16.97 -12.93 0.68
CA ALA A 468 -18.23 -12.36 1.13
C ALA A 468 -18.99 -13.32 2.06
N LEU A 469 -19.07 -14.61 1.73
CA LEU A 469 -19.68 -15.64 2.59
C LEU A 469 -18.97 -15.79 3.93
N LEU A 470 -17.64 -15.79 3.95
CA LEU A 470 -16.87 -15.89 5.19
C LEU A 470 -17.05 -14.67 6.08
N SER A 471 -17.14 -13.48 5.49
CA SER A 471 -17.32 -12.23 6.22
C SER A 471 -18.63 -12.15 7.03
N VAL A 472 -19.61 -13.01 6.69
CA VAL A 472 -20.90 -13.13 7.38
C VAL A 472 -21.12 -14.49 8.06
N GLY A 473 -20.06 -15.30 8.16
CA GLY A 473 -20.10 -16.60 8.83
C GLY A 473 -20.81 -17.73 8.06
N ALA A 474 -21.14 -17.53 6.78
CA ALA A 474 -21.84 -18.50 5.92
C ALA A 474 -20.89 -19.36 5.05
N GLY A 475 -19.58 -19.15 5.13
CA GLY A 475 -18.60 -19.72 4.19
C GLY A 475 -18.14 -21.17 4.43
N ASN A 476 -18.55 -21.85 5.52
CA ASN A 476 -17.96 -23.15 5.89
C ASN A 476 -18.15 -24.25 4.82
N GLN A 477 -19.34 -24.39 4.25
CA GLN A 477 -19.58 -25.39 3.20
C GLN A 477 -18.85 -25.02 1.91
N ALA A 478 -18.81 -23.73 1.58
CA ALA A 478 -18.08 -23.22 0.44
C ALA A 478 -16.57 -23.47 0.55
N LEU A 479 -15.98 -23.31 1.74
CA LEU A 479 -14.58 -23.65 2.02
C LEU A 479 -14.26 -25.13 1.80
N LEU A 480 -15.17 -26.03 2.21
CA LEU A 480 -15.01 -27.47 1.99
C LEU A 480 -15.03 -27.80 0.50
N ARG A 481 -16.02 -27.27 -0.25
CA ARG A 481 -16.10 -27.45 -1.71
C ARG A 481 -14.87 -26.88 -2.41
N PHE A 482 -14.41 -25.70 -2.01
CA PHE A 482 -13.21 -25.06 -2.57
C PHE A 482 -11.99 -25.94 -2.33
N ARG A 483 -11.80 -26.43 -1.10
CA ARG A 483 -10.69 -27.33 -0.76
C ARG A 483 -10.76 -28.63 -1.55
N ASP A 484 -11.92 -29.28 -1.65
CA ASP A 484 -12.07 -30.53 -2.37
C ASP A 484 -11.71 -30.37 -3.84
N LYS A 485 -12.17 -29.27 -4.46
CA LYS A 485 -11.87 -28.90 -5.85
C LYS A 485 -10.38 -28.62 -6.08
N TRP A 486 -9.74 -27.90 -5.15
CA TRP A 486 -8.41 -27.31 -5.37
C TRP A 486 -7.27 -27.96 -4.58
N SER A 487 -7.53 -29.04 -3.82
CA SER A 487 -6.55 -29.68 -2.93
C SER A 487 -5.22 -30.06 -3.59
N ALA A 488 -5.21 -30.34 -4.90
CA ALA A 488 -4.00 -30.67 -5.67
C ALA A 488 -3.23 -29.43 -6.19
N ASP A 489 -3.85 -28.26 -6.23
CA ASP A 489 -3.23 -27.02 -6.71
C ASP A 489 -2.61 -26.24 -5.55
N ARG A 490 -1.28 -26.17 -5.54
CA ARG A 490 -0.53 -25.52 -4.45
C ARG A 490 -0.82 -24.02 -4.38
N LEU A 491 -0.81 -23.31 -5.50
CA LEU A 491 -0.97 -21.85 -5.50
C LEU A 491 -2.40 -21.43 -5.14
N VAL A 492 -3.39 -22.18 -5.62
CA VAL A 492 -4.79 -21.95 -5.24
C VAL A 492 -5.00 -22.26 -3.76
N MET A 493 -4.38 -23.33 -3.24
CA MET A 493 -4.47 -23.63 -1.82
C MET A 493 -3.80 -22.56 -0.95
N ASP A 494 -2.78 -21.81 -1.42
CA ASP A 494 -2.27 -20.64 -0.66
C ASP A 494 -3.40 -19.60 -0.44
N LYS A 495 -4.25 -19.37 -1.45
CA LYS A 495 -5.41 -18.46 -1.35
C LYS A 495 -6.43 -18.97 -0.32
N TRP A 496 -6.65 -20.28 -0.26
CA TRP A 496 -7.53 -20.91 0.72
C TRP A 496 -7.07 -20.70 2.17
N PHE A 497 -5.76 -20.80 2.44
CA PHE A 497 -5.21 -20.48 3.77
C PHE A 497 -5.32 -18.99 4.08
N ALA A 498 -4.92 -18.13 3.14
CA ALA A 498 -4.93 -16.69 3.32
C ALA A 498 -6.35 -16.15 3.55
N LEU A 499 -7.33 -16.60 2.77
CA LEU A 499 -8.69 -16.10 2.87
C LEU A 499 -9.34 -16.40 4.22
N GLN A 500 -9.12 -17.61 4.76
CA GLN A 500 -9.63 -17.95 6.09
C GLN A 500 -9.05 -17.06 7.19
N MET A 501 -7.77 -16.67 7.08
CA MET A 501 -7.14 -15.77 8.04
C MET A 501 -7.55 -14.31 7.87
N ALA A 502 -7.71 -13.87 6.63
CA ALA A 502 -8.15 -12.52 6.31
C ALA A 502 -9.59 -12.24 6.78
N GLU A 503 -10.46 -13.25 6.76
CA GLU A 503 -11.87 -13.14 7.16
C GLU A 503 -12.15 -13.65 8.58
N ALA A 504 -11.14 -14.16 9.29
CA ALA A 504 -11.32 -14.65 10.65
C ALA A 504 -11.65 -13.52 11.62
N GLN A 505 -12.70 -13.73 12.43
CA GLN A 505 -13.05 -12.83 13.53
C GLN A 505 -11.98 -12.90 14.64
N PRO A 506 -11.64 -11.77 15.30
CA PRO A 506 -10.54 -11.72 16.27
C PRO A 506 -10.62 -12.78 17.37
N ASP A 507 -11.82 -13.04 17.90
CA ASP A 507 -12.04 -13.98 19.01
C ASP A 507 -11.71 -15.44 18.66
N GLY A 508 -11.84 -15.84 17.38
CA GLY A 508 -11.61 -17.20 16.90
C GLY A 508 -10.41 -17.34 15.93
N ALA A 509 -9.70 -16.25 15.66
CA ALA A 509 -8.65 -16.23 14.65
C ALA A 509 -7.45 -17.10 15.03
N VAL A 510 -7.05 -17.10 16.32
CA VAL A 510 -5.92 -17.91 16.80
C VAL A 510 -6.24 -19.40 16.70
N GLU A 511 -7.46 -19.79 17.04
CA GLU A 511 -7.95 -21.16 17.01
C GLU A 511 -8.02 -21.65 15.56
N THR A 512 -8.53 -20.81 14.66
CA THR A 512 -8.54 -21.08 13.22
C THR A 512 -7.10 -21.21 12.69
N ALA A 513 -6.20 -20.30 13.08
CA ALA A 513 -4.80 -20.34 12.66
C ALA A 513 -4.09 -21.62 13.14
N ARG A 514 -4.34 -22.07 14.38
CA ARG A 514 -3.81 -23.33 14.91
C ARG A 514 -4.36 -24.54 14.17
N ALA A 515 -5.67 -24.56 13.86
CA ALA A 515 -6.29 -25.64 13.09
C ALA A 515 -5.70 -25.73 11.68
N LEU A 516 -5.54 -24.59 11.00
CA LEU A 516 -4.88 -24.53 9.69
C LEU A 516 -3.41 -24.94 9.77
N ALA A 517 -2.69 -24.54 10.82
CA ALA A 517 -1.28 -24.90 10.98
C ALA A 517 -1.06 -26.41 11.26
N ALA A 518 -2.10 -27.11 11.73
CA ALA A 518 -2.12 -28.57 11.88
C ALA A 518 -2.56 -29.30 10.61
N ASP A 519 -3.04 -28.58 9.59
CA ASP A 519 -3.48 -29.16 8.34
C ASP A 519 -2.30 -29.79 7.56
N PRO A 520 -2.44 -31.01 7.01
CA PRO A 520 -1.37 -31.64 6.23
C PRO A 520 -0.92 -30.82 5.00
N ALA A 521 -1.79 -29.99 4.44
CA ALA A 521 -1.45 -29.10 3.32
C ALA A 521 -0.60 -27.89 3.75
N PHE A 522 -0.47 -27.62 5.06
CA PHE A 522 0.39 -26.56 5.58
C PHE A 522 1.88 -26.96 5.56
N THR A 523 2.46 -26.87 4.37
CA THR A 523 3.90 -27.08 4.15
C THR A 523 4.72 -25.84 4.56
N TRP A 524 4.85 -25.61 5.87
CA TRP A 524 5.45 -24.40 6.48
C TRP A 524 6.86 -24.01 6.01
N LYS A 525 7.64 -24.91 5.41
CA LYS A 525 8.96 -24.59 4.84
C LYS A 525 8.85 -23.85 3.50
N ASN A 526 7.74 -24.00 2.80
CA ASN A 526 7.48 -23.24 1.58
C ASN A 526 7.12 -21.80 1.98
N PRO A 527 7.83 -20.78 1.47
CA PRO A 527 7.64 -19.40 1.89
C PRO A 527 6.28 -18.81 1.46
N ASN A 528 5.67 -19.29 0.38
CA ASN A 528 4.32 -18.87 -0.03
C ASN A 528 3.28 -19.38 0.97
N ARG A 529 3.34 -20.67 1.33
CA ARG A 529 2.45 -21.31 2.30
C ARG A 529 2.58 -20.69 3.68
N PHE A 530 3.80 -20.43 4.14
CA PHE A 530 4.05 -19.78 5.43
C PHE A 530 3.44 -18.38 5.47
N ARG A 531 3.67 -17.55 4.44
CA ARG A 531 3.09 -16.21 4.34
C ARG A 531 1.57 -16.25 4.27
N ALA A 532 1.00 -17.19 3.52
CA ALA A 532 -0.43 -17.35 3.38
C ALA A 532 -1.15 -17.58 4.71
N LEU A 533 -0.53 -18.31 5.65
CA LEU A 533 -1.12 -18.52 6.98
C LEU A 533 -0.59 -17.51 8.01
N VAL A 534 0.69 -17.60 8.37
CA VAL A 534 1.28 -16.85 9.50
C VAL A 534 1.40 -15.37 9.17
N GLY A 535 1.81 -15.04 7.94
CA GLY A 535 1.90 -13.65 7.49
C GLY A 535 0.52 -12.98 7.44
N THR A 536 -0.49 -13.65 6.89
CA THR A 536 -1.86 -13.14 6.86
C THR A 536 -2.45 -12.98 8.26
N PHE A 537 -2.20 -13.94 9.16
CA PHE A 537 -2.61 -13.84 10.56
C PHE A 537 -1.98 -12.61 11.24
N ALA A 538 -0.69 -12.37 11.04
CA ALA A 538 -0.01 -11.20 11.60
C ALA A 538 -0.57 -9.87 11.07
N GLY A 539 -1.15 -9.87 9.86
CA GLY A 539 -1.87 -8.72 9.29
C GLY A 539 -3.31 -8.54 9.79
N ASN A 540 -3.88 -9.53 10.48
CA ASN A 540 -5.18 -9.40 11.14
C ASN A 540 -4.99 -8.64 12.46
N HIS A 541 -5.08 -7.31 12.39
CA HIS A 541 -4.67 -6.38 13.44
C HIS A 541 -5.27 -6.70 14.81
N ALA A 542 -6.60 -6.78 14.92
CA ALA A 542 -7.25 -7.09 16.20
C ALA A 542 -6.91 -8.50 16.74
N ALA A 543 -6.75 -9.50 15.87
CA ALA A 543 -6.36 -10.85 16.29
C ALA A 543 -4.89 -10.94 16.74
N PHE A 544 -3.99 -10.25 16.04
CA PHE A 544 -2.57 -10.20 16.38
C PHE A 544 -2.37 -9.50 17.73
N HIS A 545 -3.06 -8.36 17.93
CA HIS A 545 -3.08 -7.60 19.17
C HIS A 545 -4.20 -8.03 20.13
N ARG A 546 -4.56 -9.31 20.20
CA ARG A 546 -5.54 -9.80 21.18
C ARG A 546 -5.02 -9.54 22.61
N ALA A 547 -5.89 -9.08 23.52
CA ALA A 547 -5.50 -8.64 24.87
C ALA A 547 -4.80 -9.72 25.72
N ASP A 548 -5.03 -11.00 25.44
CA ASP A 548 -4.40 -12.13 26.13
C ASP A 548 -3.00 -12.50 25.60
N GLY A 549 -2.54 -11.84 24.52
CA GLY A 549 -1.25 -12.08 23.89
C GLY A 549 -1.14 -13.37 23.09
N ALA A 550 -2.24 -14.08 22.85
CA ALA A 550 -2.21 -15.34 22.11
C ALA A 550 -1.79 -15.17 20.65
N GLY A 551 -2.12 -14.02 20.04
CA GLY A 551 -1.68 -13.66 18.69
C GLY A 551 -0.16 -13.49 18.60
N TYR A 552 0.43 -12.71 19.51
CA TYR A 552 1.88 -12.55 19.63
C TYR A 552 2.59 -13.90 19.77
N ARG A 553 2.11 -14.74 20.70
CA ARG A 553 2.72 -16.05 20.95
C ARG A 553 2.66 -16.95 19.74
N PHE A 554 1.52 -17.01 19.05
CA PHE A 554 1.36 -17.82 17.85
C PHE A 554 2.37 -17.44 16.76
N VAL A 555 2.51 -16.13 16.48
CA VAL A 555 3.47 -15.66 15.47
C VAL A 555 4.90 -15.95 15.92
N ALA A 556 5.26 -15.61 17.18
CA ALA A 556 6.60 -15.83 17.71
C ALA A 556 7.03 -17.31 17.70
N ASP A 557 6.11 -18.25 18.01
CA ASP A 557 6.37 -19.69 17.92
C ASP A 557 6.75 -20.13 16.49
N TRP A 558 6.06 -19.59 15.48
CA TRP A 558 6.36 -19.86 14.09
C TRP A 558 7.63 -19.19 13.60
N LEU A 559 7.94 -17.98 14.07
CA LEU A 559 9.19 -17.28 13.75
C LEU A 559 10.40 -18.04 14.28
N VAL A 560 10.40 -18.44 15.56
CA VAL A 560 11.47 -19.25 16.18
C VAL A 560 11.66 -20.57 15.42
N ARG A 561 10.58 -21.18 14.93
CA ARG A 561 10.63 -22.43 14.17
C ARG A 561 11.16 -22.23 12.74
N LEU A 562 10.79 -21.13 12.08
CA LEU A 562 11.16 -20.87 10.69
C LEU A 562 12.59 -20.36 10.57
N ASP A 563 13.05 -19.54 11.52
CA ASP A 563 14.35 -18.87 11.49
C ASP A 563 15.53 -19.78 11.08
N PRO A 564 15.78 -20.95 11.71
CA PRO A 564 16.92 -21.80 11.32
C PRO A 564 16.79 -22.43 9.92
N VAL A 565 15.63 -22.33 9.28
CA VAL A 565 15.36 -22.88 7.94
C VAL A 565 15.30 -21.78 6.88
N ASN A 566 14.71 -20.64 7.20
CA ASN A 566 14.51 -19.52 6.28
C ASN A 566 14.54 -18.17 7.05
N PRO A 567 15.75 -17.69 7.42
CA PRO A 567 15.95 -16.45 8.17
C PRO A 567 15.26 -15.24 7.54
N GLN A 568 15.37 -15.10 6.21
CA GLN A 568 14.81 -13.96 5.48
C GLN A 568 13.29 -13.86 5.61
N THR A 569 12.59 -14.99 5.48
CA THR A 569 11.12 -15.00 5.61
C THR A 569 10.70 -14.79 7.06
N ALA A 570 11.45 -15.34 8.02
CA ALA A 570 11.21 -15.10 9.44
C ALA A 570 11.38 -13.61 9.79
N ALA A 571 12.50 -13.00 9.41
CA ALA A 571 12.80 -11.58 9.64
C ALA A 571 11.72 -10.66 9.05
N ARG A 572 11.29 -10.94 7.81
CA ARG A 572 10.23 -10.17 7.16
C ARG A 572 8.87 -10.26 7.85
N VAL A 573 8.51 -11.41 8.43
CA VAL A 573 7.24 -11.56 9.17
C VAL A 573 7.36 -11.00 10.60
N ALA A 574 8.57 -10.97 11.17
CA ALA A 574 8.82 -10.40 12.49
C ALA A 574 8.54 -8.90 12.57
N THR A 575 8.57 -8.17 11.45
CA THR A 575 8.24 -6.74 11.41
C THR A 575 6.80 -6.44 11.83
N ALA A 576 5.91 -7.44 11.86
CA ALA A 576 4.58 -7.29 12.46
C ALA A 576 4.63 -6.80 13.91
N PHE A 577 5.72 -7.06 14.64
CA PHE A 577 5.91 -6.57 16.00
C PHE A 577 6.34 -5.10 16.07
N GLU A 578 6.76 -4.43 14.99
CA GLU A 578 7.41 -3.11 15.06
C GLU A 578 6.55 -2.00 15.69
N THR A 579 5.23 -2.17 15.67
CA THR A 579 4.24 -1.21 16.19
C THR A 579 3.87 -1.47 17.65
N TRP A 580 4.46 -2.46 18.33
CA TRP A 580 4.06 -2.95 19.66
C TRP A 580 3.96 -1.87 20.74
N ARG A 581 4.73 -0.78 20.62
CA ARG A 581 4.78 0.34 21.57
C ARG A 581 3.56 1.27 21.50
N ARG A 582 2.73 1.17 20.46
CA ARG A 582 1.54 2.02 20.30
C ARG A 582 0.44 1.67 21.31
N TYR A 583 0.41 0.42 21.78
CA TYR A 583 -0.73 -0.15 22.51
C TYR A 583 -0.62 0.01 24.03
N ASP A 584 -1.63 -0.45 24.76
CA ASP A 584 -1.67 -0.41 26.22
C ASP A 584 -0.51 -1.21 26.88
N ALA A 585 -0.26 -0.91 28.16
CA ALA A 585 0.83 -1.51 28.92
C ALA A 585 0.77 -3.06 28.98
N GLY A 586 -0.43 -3.65 28.96
CA GLY A 586 -0.60 -5.11 28.96
C GLY A 586 -0.12 -5.70 27.64
N ARG A 587 -0.60 -5.16 26.52
CA ARG A 587 -0.15 -5.56 25.17
C ARG A 587 1.34 -5.33 24.97
N GLN A 588 1.88 -4.21 25.47
CA GLN A 588 3.31 -3.92 25.42
C GLN A 588 4.14 -4.96 26.16
N ALA A 589 3.76 -5.30 27.39
CA ALA A 589 4.47 -6.31 28.18
C ALA A 589 4.47 -7.69 27.50
N LEU A 590 3.33 -8.09 26.93
CA LEU A 590 3.18 -9.38 26.23
C LEU A 590 4.00 -9.42 24.93
N ALA A 591 3.92 -8.39 24.09
CA ALA A 591 4.69 -8.34 22.85
C ALA A 591 6.21 -8.29 23.12
N ARG A 592 6.63 -7.49 24.11
CA ARG A 592 8.03 -7.41 24.54
C ARG A 592 8.55 -8.77 25.04
N ALA A 593 7.77 -9.48 25.85
CA ALA A 593 8.16 -10.79 26.34
C ALA A 593 8.40 -11.80 25.20
N GLU A 594 7.56 -11.76 24.16
CA GLU A 594 7.74 -12.61 22.97
C GLU A 594 8.96 -12.18 22.13
N LEU A 595 9.23 -10.88 21.97
CA LEU A 595 10.46 -10.38 21.32
C LEU A 595 11.73 -10.79 22.09
N GLU A 596 11.74 -10.65 23.41
CA GLU A 596 12.85 -11.07 24.27
C GLU A 596 13.03 -12.60 24.22
N ARG A 597 11.95 -13.37 24.11
CA ARG A 597 12.00 -14.82 23.90
C ARG A 597 12.62 -15.19 22.56
N ILE A 598 12.24 -14.51 21.48
CA ILE A 598 12.87 -14.70 20.16
C ILE A 598 14.36 -14.39 20.26
N ARG A 599 14.73 -13.24 20.83
CA ARG A 599 16.12 -12.81 21.04
C ARG A 599 16.97 -13.85 21.79
N ALA A 600 16.37 -14.50 22.80
CA ALA A 600 17.05 -15.51 23.62
C ALA A 600 17.16 -16.89 22.96
N THR A 601 16.66 -17.07 21.73
CA THR A 601 16.71 -18.35 21.02
C THR A 601 18.16 -18.74 20.69
N PRO A 602 18.64 -19.92 21.12
CA PRO A 602 19.97 -20.38 20.77
C PRO A 602 20.13 -20.53 19.25
N GLY A 603 21.16 -19.89 18.68
CA GLY A 603 21.44 -19.94 17.25
C GLY A 603 20.53 -19.07 16.38
N LEU A 604 19.92 -18.03 16.95
CA LEU A 604 19.17 -17.02 16.21
C LEU A 604 20.00 -16.48 15.03
N SER A 605 19.39 -16.42 13.84
CA SER A 605 20.05 -15.92 12.63
C SER A 605 20.45 -14.44 12.75
N GLY A 606 21.40 -14.02 11.89
CA GLY A 606 21.77 -12.60 11.77
C GLY A 606 20.58 -11.72 11.35
N ASP A 607 19.78 -12.19 10.37
CA ASP A 607 18.59 -11.48 9.89
C ASP A 607 17.60 -11.20 11.04
N MET A 608 17.28 -12.22 11.85
CA MET A 608 16.36 -12.07 12.98
C MET A 608 16.95 -11.29 14.16
N ALA A 609 18.23 -11.50 14.47
CA ALA A 609 18.90 -10.78 15.55
C ALA A 609 18.89 -9.26 15.30
N GLU A 610 19.24 -8.82 14.08
CA GLU A 610 19.19 -7.41 13.69
C GLU A 610 17.79 -6.81 13.88
N MET A 611 16.75 -7.50 13.39
CA MET A 611 15.37 -7.02 13.48
C MET A 611 14.89 -6.90 14.93
N VAL A 612 15.12 -7.94 15.74
CA VAL A 612 14.66 -7.97 17.14
C VAL A 612 15.41 -6.96 18.00
N ASP A 613 16.73 -6.82 17.82
CA ASP A 613 17.52 -5.83 18.55
C ASP A 613 17.06 -4.40 18.23
N ARG A 614 16.76 -4.10 16.96
CA ARG A 614 16.21 -2.79 16.58
C ARG A 614 14.83 -2.55 17.19
N MET A 615 13.92 -3.52 17.14
CA MET A 615 12.57 -3.39 17.72
C MET A 615 12.56 -3.25 19.25
N LEU A 616 13.58 -3.79 19.93
CA LEU A 616 13.77 -3.67 21.38
C LEU A 616 14.58 -2.43 21.78
N SER A 617 15.34 -1.82 20.88
CA SER A 617 16.15 -0.62 21.15
C SER A 617 15.28 0.61 21.41
N ASP A 618 15.65 1.41 22.42
CA ASP A 618 14.85 2.54 22.94
C ASP A 618 14.51 3.60 21.88
#